data_AF-A7L036-F1
#
_entry.id   AF-A7L036-F1
#
_cell.length_a   1.000
_cell.length_b   1.000
_cell.length_c   1.000
_cell.angle_alpha   90.00
_cell.angle_beta   90.00
_cell.angle_gamma   90.00
#
_symmetry.space_group_name_H-M   'P 1'
#
loop_
_entity.id
_entity.type
_entity.pdbx_description
1 polymer ?
#
loop_
_entity_poly.entity_id
_entity_poly.type
_entity_poly.pdbx_seq_one_letter_code
_entity_poly.pdbx_strand_id
1 'polypeptide(L)'
;MILVSLLPLLFMTGIASESTISSGLASLKAKIDIKKPTGKQLFDKVKSMEQALENKFSDDDERAKVMGAIGSLGTAIGKFQSGDPASIASGCLDILVGISSVLKDFAKFSPVFSILSLVVGLFSGTKAEESVSSVVTKAIQEQSDQELQEALYGVKREFAVSKAFLDGVRNEESDLRPTEVSALAANIPVYQGVRFIAMVVQRIKYIKPKTESEIKRMLTMLELFTDLCSIRDLILLDLHQLIATPGHSPNIASGIKEVTSLGREEYQRVFEDLLKTDDEETFLFLSYLYPKEKNEQSRKIFKFFDLIEVKYDDRFKLDLSGGQALSTLQWPNYYLCPHNDYLANNCHDLRVGLKLEKLSDGFYTIKTYGRDPRTCYWTDDYVKISSTSNGELEKFSFVPVQVKGQKAYLLSTKKWPHNFAYSQKTANGLLSILKDVPSKLGYGNQGFFTISTYSNPKNRHA
;
A
#
# COMPACT_ATOMS: atom_id res chain seq x y z
N MET A 1 -23.15 7.50 -12.95
CA MET A 1 -22.35 6.96 -14.06
C MET A 1 -21.26 6.10 -13.45
N ILE A 2 -21.53 4.80 -13.41
CA ILE A 2 -20.89 3.80 -12.53
C ILE A 2 -20.17 2.82 -13.44
N LEU A 3 -18.85 2.88 -13.49
CA LEU A 3 -17.97 1.83 -13.99
C LEU A 3 -16.55 2.21 -13.53
N VAL A 4 -15.72 1.21 -13.23
CA VAL A 4 -14.32 1.32 -12.76
C VAL A 4 -14.11 1.33 -11.24
N SER A 5 -14.36 0.20 -10.58
CA SER A 5 -13.73 -0.12 -9.27
C SER A 5 -13.59 -1.62 -8.93
N LEU A 6 -13.77 -2.55 -9.89
CA LEU A 6 -13.92 -3.99 -9.59
C LEU A 6 -12.68 -4.89 -9.82
N LEU A 7 -11.50 -4.35 -10.17
CA LEU A 7 -10.32 -5.20 -10.43
C LEU A 7 -9.47 -5.61 -9.21
N PRO A 8 -9.41 -4.87 -8.08
CA PRO A 8 -8.61 -5.31 -6.92
C PRO A 8 -9.32 -6.30 -5.98
N LEU A 9 -10.61 -6.59 -6.19
CA LEU A 9 -11.40 -7.44 -5.30
C LEU A 9 -11.37 -8.95 -5.66
N LEU A 10 -10.82 -9.32 -6.82
CA LEU A 10 -10.82 -10.71 -7.30
C LEU A 10 -9.70 -11.59 -6.74
N PHE A 11 -8.81 -11.06 -5.89
CA PHE A 11 -7.67 -11.82 -5.35
C PHE A 11 -7.62 -11.89 -3.80
N MET A 12 -8.65 -11.38 -3.09
CA MET A 12 -8.66 -11.28 -1.62
C MET A 12 -9.77 -12.08 -0.94
N THR A 13 -10.60 -12.81 -1.70
CA THR A 13 -11.59 -13.76 -1.15
C THR A 13 -11.33 -15.13 -1.76
N GLY A 14 -11.32 -16.17 -0.93
CA GLY A 14 -11.01 -17.56 -1.28
C GLY A 14 -12.03 -18.23 -2.21
N ILE A 15 -12.29 -17.63 -3.37
CA ILE A 15 -13.01 -18.22 -4.49
C ILE A 15 -12.04 -18.17 -5.68
N ALA A 16 -11.08 -19.09 -5.68
CA ALA A 16 -10.35 -19.46 -6.89
C ALA A 16 -11.32 -20.25 -7.80
N SER A 17 -12.33 -19.59 -8.35
CA SER A 17 -13.16 -20.15 -9.42
C SER A 17 -12.63 -19.63 -10.77
N GLU A 18 -11.81 -20.47 -11.42
CA GLU A 18 -11.55 -20.51 -12.86
C GLU A 18 -11.19 -19.20 -13.59
N SER A 19 -10.25 -18.41 -13.08
CA SER A 19 -9.53 -17.47 -13.97
C SER A 19 -8.36 -18.22 -14.63
N THR A 20 -8.52 -18.62 -15.89
CA THR A 20 -7.45 -19.27 -16.67
C THR A 20 -6.33 -18.28 -17.01
N ILE A 21 -5.10 -18.76 -17.22
CA ILE A 21 -3.99 -17.94 -17.73
C ILE A 21 -4.41 -17.16 -18.98
N SER A 22 -5.18 -17.81 -19.85
CA SER A 22 -5.74 -17.24 -21.08
C SER A 22 -6.59 -15.99 -20.81
N SER A 23 -7.38 -15.95 -19.72
CA SER A 23 -8.18 -14.77 -19.33
C SER A 23 -7.31 -13.57 -18.94
N GLY A 24 -6.22 -13.81 -18.19
CA GLY A 24 -5.25 -12.78 -17.82
C GLY A 24 -4.52 -12.23 -19.03
N LEU A 25 -4.09 -13.12 -19.94
CA LEU A 25 -3.44 -12.74 -21.19
C LEU A 25 -4.40 -11.99 -22.12
N ALA A 26 -5.68 -12.37 -22.18
CA ALA A 26 -6.69 -11.64 -22.94
C ALA A 26 -6.90 -10.22 -22.40
N SER A 27 -6.96 -10.06 -21.07
CA SER A 27 -7.00 -8.73 -20.45
C SER A 27 -5.73 -7.92 -20.75
N LEU A 28 -4.57 -8.56 -20.74
CA LEU A 28 -3.31 -7.92 -21.08
C LEU A 28 -3.33 -7.43 -22.54
N LYS A 29 -3.71 -8.29 -23.49
CA LYS A 29 -3.88 -7.96 -24.91
C LYS A 29 -4.79 -6.76 -25.12
N ALA A 30 -5.91 -6.69 -24.41
CA ALA A 30 -6.87 -5.59 -24.53
C ALA A 30 -6.32 -4.21 -24.08
N LYS A 31 -5.28 -4.19 -23.23
CA LYS A 31 -4.64 -2.96 -22.77
C LYS A 31 -3.48 -2.50 -23.65
N ILE A 32 -3.06 -3.33 -24.59
CA ILE A 32 -1.94 -3.01 -25.48
C ILE A 32 -2.45 -2.13 -26.60
N ASP A 33 -1.87 -0.93 -26.74
CA ASP A 33 -2.08 -0.10 -27.91
C ASP A 33 -1.25 -0.64 -29.08
N ILE A 34 -1.87 -1.54 -29.86
CA ILE A 34 -1.25 -2.23 -30.99
C ILE A 34 -0.79 -1.25 -32.08
N LYS A 35 -1.32 0.00 -32.11
CA LYS A 35 -0.94 1.02 -33.10
C LYS A 35 0.49 1.54 -32.88
N LYS A 36 1.08 1.35 -31.69
CA LYS A 36 2.46 1.75 -31.41
C LYS A 36 3.44 0.62 -31.79
N PRO A 37 4.64 0.91 -32.35
CA PRO A 37 5.62 -0.11 -32.72
C PRO A 37 5.95 -1.08 -31.58
N THR A 38 6.23 -0.55 -30.39
CA THR A 38 6.48 -1.35 -29.17
C THR A 38 5.24 -2.09 -28.68
N GLY A 39 4.04 -1.53 -28.91
CA GLY A 39 2.77 -2.17 -28.61
C GLY A 39 2.54 -3.42 -29.46
N LYS A 40 2.87 -3.37 -30.76
CA LYS A 40 2.79 -4.54 -31.64
C LYS A 40 3.71 -5.68 -31.16
N GLN A 41 4.97 -5.38 -30.85
CA GLN A 41 5.92 -6.38 -30.32
C GLN A 41 5.42 -7.01 -29.02
N LEU A 42 4.89 -6.20 -28.10
CA LEU A 42 4.30 -6.67 -26.85
C LEU A 42 3.09 -7.57 -27.12
N PHE A 43 2.20 -7.19 -28.03
CA PHE A 43 1.03 -7.99 -28.40
C PHE A 43 1.44 -9.37 -28.95
N ASP A 44 2.40 -9.40 -29.88
CA ASP A 44 2.92 -10.62 -30.48
C ASP A 44 3.59 -11.52 -29.42
N LYS A 45 4.34 -10.92 -28.48
CA LYS A 45 4.95 -11.67 -27.37
C LYS A 45 3.91 -12.28 -26.44
N VAL A 46 2.89 -11.50 -26.05
CA VAL A 46 1.78 -11.99 -25.21
C VAL A 46 1.04 -13.13 -25.91
N LYS A 47 0.84 -13.04 -27.24
CA LYS A 47 0.25 -14.11 -28.05
C LYS A 47 1.12 -15.37 -28.05
N SER A 48 2.44 -15.25 -28.23
CA SER A 48 3.37 -16.39 -28.18
C SER A 48 3.39 -17.09 -26.81
N MET A 49 3.18 -16.32 -25.74
CA MET A 49 3.21 -16.84 -24.38
C MET A 49 1.96 -17.60 -23.96
N GLU A 50 0.80 -17.28 -24.54
CA GLU A 50 -0.43 -18.03 -24.32
C GLU A 50 -0.20 -19.52 -24.58
N GLN A 51 0.45 -19.85 -25.69
CA GLN A 51 0.81 -21.22 -26.06
C GLN A 51 1.84 -21.86 -25.11
N ALA A 52 2.78 -21.07 -24.59
CA ALA A 52 3.84 -21.57 -23.71
C ALA A 52 3.36 -21.79 -22.27
N LEU A 53 2.48 -20.93 -21.76
CA LEU A 53 2.06 -20.94 -20.36
C LEU A 53 0.99 -22.01 -20.08
N GLU A 54 0.06 -22.24 -21.01
CA GLU A 54 -1.02 -23.22 -20.83
C GLU A 54 -0.49 -24.65 -20.60
N ASN A 55 0.69 -24.96 -21.17
CA ASN A 55 1.32 -26.28 -21.05
C ASN A 55 2.36 -26.37 -19.93
N LYS A 56 2.93 -25.25 -19.48
CA LYS A 56 4.08 -25.24 -18.55
C LYS A 56 3.67 -25.34 -17.08
N PHE A 57 2.48 -24.84 -16.72
CA PHE A 57 2.03 -24.75 -15.32
C PHE A 57 0.80 -25.61 -15.09
N SER A 58 1.02 -26.75 -14.42
CA SER A 58 -0.06 -27.69 -14.03
C SER A 58 -0.57 -27.44 -12.61
N ASP A 59 0.22 -26.77 -11.78
CA ASP A 59 -0.06 -26.47 -10.38
C ASP A 59 -0.85 -25.16 -10.22
N ASP A 60 -1.90 -25.18 -9.38
CA ASP A 60 -2.81 -24.05 -9.20
C ASP A 60 -2.14 -22.85 -8.50
N ASP A 61 -1.21 -23.09 -7.56
CA ASP A 61 -0.48 -22.01 -6.89
C ASP A 61 0.48 -21.31 -7.86
N GLU A 62 1.14 -22.06 -8.73
CA GLU A 62 1.97 -21.53 -9.80
C GLU A 62 1.16 -20.73 -10.82
N ARG A 63 -0.01 -21.23 -11.22
CA ARG A 63 -0.95 -20.51 -12.08
C ARG A 63 -1.39 -19.20 -11.45
N ALA A 64 -1.70 -19.20 -10.15
CA ALA A 64 -2.06 -18.00 -9.41
C ALA A 64 -0.93 -16.95 -9.38
N LYS A 65 0.32 -17.38 -9.15
CA LYS A 65 1.50 -16.50 -9.20
C LYS A 65 1.69 -15.87 -10.58
N VAL A 66 1.59 -16.68 -11.65
CA VAL A 66 1.68 -16.20 -13.04
C VAL A 66 0.56 -15.20 -13.35
N MET A 67 -0.67 -15.50 -12.92
CA MET A 67 -1.82 -14.60 -13.09
C MET A 67 -1.65 -13.28 -12.36
N GLY A 68 -1.16 -13.31 -11.12
CA GLY A 68 -0.84 -12.09 -10.36
C GLY A 68 0.20 -11.22 -11.05
N ALA A 69 1.25 -11.84 -11.60
CA ALA A 69 2.28 -11.14 -12.36
C ALA A 69 1.72 -10.52 -13.66
N ILE A 70 0.95 -11.28 -14.45
CA ILE A 70 0.30 -10.80 -15.69
C ILE A 70 -0.66 -9.64 -15.40
N GLY A 71 -1.50 -9.76 -14.36
CA GLY A 71 -2.42 -8.70 -13.95
C GLY A 71 -1.71 -7.41 -13.55
N SER A 72 -0.55 -7.53 -12.89
CA SER A 72 0.28 -6.41 -12.49
C SER A 72 0.95 -5.72 -13.68
N LEU A 73 1.48 -6.50 -14.63
CA LEU A 73 2.00 -6.00 -15.90
C LEU A 73 0.91 -5.26 -16.69
N GLY A 74 -0.31 -5.82 -16.75
CA GLY A 74 -1.44 -5.17 -17.40
C GLY A 74 -1.83 -3.85 -16.74
N THR A 75 -1.73 -3.74 -15.42
CA THR A 75 -1.99 -2.47 -14.71
C THR A 75 -0.90 -1.44 -15.00
N ALA A 76 0.36 -1.87 -15.02
CA ALA A 76 1.50 -1.01 -15.33
C ALA A 76 1.47 -0.46 -16.76
N ILE A 77 1.05 -1.25 -17.76
CA ILE A 77 0.90 -0.77 -19.15
C ILE A 77 -0.02 0.46 -19.21
N GLY A 78 -1.19 0.39 -18.57
CA GLY A 78 -2.14 1.50 -18.57
C GLY A 78 -1.55 2.76 -17.93
N LYS A 79 -0.79 2.59 -16.85
CA LYS A 79 -0.07 3.67 -16.16
C LYS A 79 1.09 4.24 -16.96
N PHE A 80 1.82 3.41 -17.71
CA PHE A 80 2.91 3.85 -18.59
C PHE A 80 2.40 4.55 -19.85
N GLN A 81 1.20 4.20 -20.30
CA GLN A 81 0.56 4.80 -21.47
C GLN A 81 -0.21 6.09 -21.16
N SER A 82 -0.57 6.35 -19.89
CA SER A 82 -1.29 7.58 -19.51
C SER A 82 -0.47 8.84 -19.78
N GLY A 83 0.86 8.73 -19.77
CA GLY A 83 1.78 9.88 -19.87
C GLY A 83 1.87 10.71 -18.60
N ASP A 84 1.07 10.41 -17.57
CA ASP A 84 1.13 11.08 -16.28
C ASP A 84 2.33 10.58 -15.46
N PRO A 85 3.28 11.46 -15.10
CA PRO A 85 4.48 11.11 -14.34
C PRO A 85 4.24 10.35 -13.03
N ALA A 86 3.22 10.73 -12.26
CA ALA A 86 2.91 10.09 -10.99
C ALA A 86 2.32 8.68 -11.19
N SER A 87 1.47 8.53 -12.21
CA SER A 87 0.95 7.23 -12.64
C SER A 87 2.08 6.30 -13.05
N ILE A 88 3.09 6.79 -13.78
CA ILE A 88 4.23 5.99 -14.20
C ILE A 88 5.00 5.43 -12.99
N ALA A 89 5.33 6.25 -12.00
CA ALA A 89 6.00 5.78 -10.78
C ALA A 89 5.17 4.74 -10.02
N SER A 90 3.85 4.96 -9.93
CA SER A 90 2.89 3.98 -9.42
C SER A 90 2.82 2.70 -10.27
N GLY A 91 3.18 2.74 -11.55
CA GLY A 91 3.27 1.59 -12.45
C GLY A 91 4.52 0.75 -12.18
N CYS A 92 5.64 1.40 -11.87
CA CYS A 92 6.86 0.73 -11.41
C CYS A 92 6.60 -0.10 -10.15
N LEU A 93 5.90 0.48 -9.17
CA LEU A 93 5.51 -0.23 -7.94
C LEU A 93 4.60 -1.44 -8.23
N ASP A 94 3.63 -1.28 -9.14
CA ASP A 94 2.74 -2.38 -9.51
C ASP A 94 3.50 -3.59 -10.05
N ILE A 95 4.47 -3.33 -10.94
CA ILE A 95 5.36 -4.38 -11.46
C ILE A 95 6.09 -5.06 -10.32
N LEU A 96 6.83 -4.29 -9.51
CA LEU A 96 7.69 -4.84 -8.46
C LEU A 96 6.92 -5.73 -7.48
N VAL A 97 5.73 -5.29 -7.06
CA VAL A 97 4.86 -6.09 -6.17
C VAL A 97 4.36 -7.34 -6.88
N GLY A 98 3.86 -7.20 -8.10
CA GLY A 98 3.27 -8.31 -8.85
C GLY A 98 4.25 -9.43 -9.20
N ILE A 99 5.49 -9.07 -9.49
CA ILE A 99 6.51 -10.01 -9.93
C ILE A 99 7.41 -10.52 -8.79
N SER A 100 7.28 -9.97 -7.57
CA SER A 100 8.03 -10.39 -6.38
C SER A 100 7.93 -11.89 -6.09
N SER A 101 6.74 -12.47 -6.29
CA SER A 101 6.47 -13.89 -6.05
C SER A 101 7.14 -14.84 -7.05
N VAL A 102 7.39 -14.37 -8.28
CA VAL A 102 8.01 -15.16 -9.36
C VAL A 102 9.52 -14.94 -9.49
N LEU A 103 10.06 -13.85 -8.90
CA LEU A 103 11.49 -13.53 -8.93
C LEU A 103 12.38 -14.59 -8.28
N LYS A 104 11.85 -15.33 -7.30
CA LYS A 104 12.63 -16.36 -6.60
C LYS A 104 13.04 -17.50 -7.54
N ASP A 105 12.19 -17.86 -8.51
CA ASP A 105 12.42 -18.92 -9.49
C ASP A 105 12.44 -18.38 -10.94
N PHE A 106 13.37 -17.47 -11.21
CA PHE A 106 13.49 -16.81 -12.52
C PHE A 106 13.43 -17.77 -13.71
N ALA A 107 14.16 -18.89 -13.65
CA ALA A 107 14.22 -19.88 -14.74
C ALA A 107 12.85 -20.54 -15.00
N LYS A 108 12.09 -20.82 -13.93
CA LYS A 108 10.76 -21.41 -14.02
C LYS A 108 9.77 -20.44 -14.68
N PHE A 109 9.81 -19.19 -14.25
CA PHE A 109 8.90 -18.14 -14.71
C PHE A 109 9.47 -17.28 -15.84
N SER A 110 10.51 -17.75 -16.55
CA SER A 110 11.18 -17.02 -17.64
C SER A 110 10.24 -16.46 -18.72
N PRO A 111 9.08 -17.09 -19.07
CA PRO A 111 8.13 -16.46 -19.98
C PRO A 111 7.63 -15.11 -19.45
N VAL A 112 7.24 -15.03 -18.17
CA VAL A 112 6.74 -13.80 -17.54
C VAL A 112 7.76 -12.67 -17.64
N PHE A 113 9.04 -12.97 -17.40
CA PHE A 113 10.13 -12.00 -17.51
C PHE A 113 10.33 -11.48 -18.94
N SER A 114 9.99 -12.28 -19.94
CA SER A 114 10.07 -11.84 -21.34
C SER A 114 9.02 -10.77 -21.68
N ILE A 115 7.80 -10.85 -21.12
CA ILE A 115 6.81 -9.76 -21.23
C ILE A 115 7.27 -8.57 -20.41
N LEU A 116 7.76 -8.81 -19.19
CA LEU A 116 8.21 -7.76 -18.30
C LEU A 116 9.23 -6.83 -18.96
N SER A 117 10.25 -7.38 -19.64
CA SER A 117 11.24 -6.58 -20.36
C SER A 117 10.58 -5.65 -21.40
N LEU A 118 9.58 -6.13 -22.15
CA LEU A 118 8.85 -5.30 -23.12
C LEU A 118 7.96 -4.25 -22.46
N VAL A 119 7.31 -4.58 -21.33
CA VAL A 119 6.49 -3.64 -20.56
C VAL A 119 7.36 -2.53 -19.97
N VAL A 120 8.54 -2.88 -19.43
CA VAL A 120 9.53 -1.90 -18.95
C VAL A 120 10.09 -1.06 -20.11
N GLY A 121 10.13 -1.60 -21.32
CA GLY A 121 10.44 -0.83 -22.53
C GLY A 121 9.44 0.29 -22.86
N LEU A 122 8.20 0.24 -22.37
CA LEU A 122 7.22 1.34 -22.53
C LEU A 122 7.55 2.56 -21.65
N PHE A 123 8.36 2.37 -20.62
CA PHE A 123 8.83 3.38 -19.68
C PHE A 123 10.19 3.92 -20.12
N SER A 124 10.21 4.86 -21.06
CA SER A 124 11.47 5.38 -21.64
C SER A 124 12.30 6.22 -20.64
N GLY A 125 13.58 6.46 -20.97
CA GLY A 125 14.44 7.40 -20.22
C GLY A 125 13.83 8.79 -20.01
N THR A 126 13.18 9.38 -21.04
CA THR A 126 12.47 10.66 -20.91
C THR A 126 11.31 10.57 -19.93
N LYS A 127 10.53 9.49 -19.97
CA LYS A 127 9.45 9.26 -19.00
C LYS A 127 10.00 9.07 -17.59
N ALA A 128 11.17 8.46 -17.42
CA ALA A 128 11.83 8.34 -16.12
C ALA A 128 12.20 9.72 -15.58
N GLU A 129 12.80 10.58 -16.40
CA GLU A 129 13.14 11.96 -16.03
C GLU A 129 11.90 12.77 -15.62
N GLU A 130 10.82 12.69 -16.40
CA GLU A 130 9.54 13.35 -16.13
C GLU A 130 8.88 12.81 -14.85
N SER A 131 8.90 11.49 -14.65
CA SER A 131 8.38 10.81 -13.45
C SER A 131 9.09 11.27 -12.19
N VAL A 132 10.41 11.20 -12.17
CA VAL A 132 11.21 11.71 -11.04
C VAL A 132 10.97 13.21 -10.86
N SER A 133 10.89 13.97 -11.96
CA SER A 133 10.59 15.39 -11.91
C SER A 133 9.28 15.72 -11.23
N SER A 134 8.17 15.14 -11.67
CA SER A 134 6.86 15.43 -11.09
C SER A 134 6.76 14.97 -9.62
N VAL A 135 7.17 13.73 -9.33
CA VAL A 135 7.10 13.16 -7.98
C VAL A 135 7.86 14.04 -6.99
N VAL A 136 9.07 14.46 -7.36
CA VAL A 136 9.88 15.26 -6.46
C VAL A 136 9.42 16.71 -6.42
N THR A 137 9.01 17.28 -7.55
CA THR A 137 8.50 18.67 -7.59
C THR A 137 7.30 18.83 -6.66
N LYS A 138 6.37 17.86 -6.66
CA LYS A 138 5.24 17.80 -5.72
C LYS A 138 5.68 17.83 -4.26
N ALA A 139 6.75 17.11 -3.91
CA ALA A 139 7.21 16.97 -2.54
C ALA A 139 8.14 18.09 -2.04
N ILE A 140 8.89 18.71 -2.97
CA ILE A 140 9.95 19.68 -2.66
C ILE A 140 9.53 21.11 -2.93
N GLN A 141 8.61 21.41 -3.86
CA GLN A 141 8.16 22.81 -4.03
C GLN A 141 7.55 23.39 -2.75
N GLU A 142 7.01 22.53 -1.88
CA GLU A 142 6.52 22.89 -0.54
C GLU A 142 7.66 23.07 0.49
N GLN A 143 8.90 22.77 0.13
CA GLN A 143 10.06 22.74 1.02
C GLN A 143 11.16 23.65 0.45
N SER A 144 11.48 24.73 1.17
CA SER A 144 12.58 25.65 0.84
C SER A 144 13.98 25.02 1.05
N ASP A 145 14.12 23.72 0.80
CA ASP A 145 15.31 22.91 1.06
C ASP A 145 16.19 22.86 -0.19
N GLN A 146 17.15 23.79 -0.26
CA GLN A 146 18.07 23.92 -1.40
C GLN A 146 18.93 22.66 -1.60
N GLU A 147 19.39 22.01 -0.53
CA GLU A 147 20.21 20.79 -0.63
C GLU A 147 19.42 19.66 -1.32
N LEU A 148 18.14 19.52 -0.96
CA LEU A 148 17.27 18.54 -1.58
C LEU A 148 16.96 18.89 -3.04
N GLN A 149 16.84 20.19 -3.38
CA GLN A 149 16.67 20.64 -4.76
C GLN A 149 17.90 20.36 -5.64
N GLU A 150 19.11 20.56 -5.12
CA GLU A 150 20.35 20.27 -5.86
C GLU A 150 20.55 18.76 -6.04
N ALA A 151 20.38 17.99 -4.97
CA ALA A 151 20.49 16.53 -5.03
C ALA A 151 19.41 15.90 -5.92
N LEU A 152 18.25 16.55 -6.03
CA LEU A 152 17.19 16.15 -6.95
C LEU A 152 17.65 16.20 -8.41
N TYR A 153 18.35 17.25 -8.84
CA TYR A 153 18.81 17.34 -10.23
C TYR A 153 19.72 16.15 -10.58
N GLY A 154 20.60 15.76 -9.65
CA GLY A 154 21.47 14.59 -9.78
C GLY A 154 20.70 13.29 -9.98
N VAL A 155 19.77 12.96 -9.07
CA VAL A 155 19.04 11.67 -9.14
C VAL A 155 18.14 11.56 -10.37
N LYS A 156 17.53 12.67 -10.82
CA LYS A 156 16.76 12.72 -12.08
C LYS A 156 17.62 12.26 -13.24
N ARG A 157 18.81 12.86 -13.35
CA ARG A 157 19.73 12.59 -14.45
C ARG A 157 20.28 11.17 -14.38
N GLU A 158 20.62 10.68 -13.20
CA GLU A 158 21.08 9.30 -12.99
C GLU A 158 20.06 8.28 -13.49
N PHE A 159 18.80 8.36 -13.04
CA PHE A 159 17.77 7.40 -13.47
C PHE A 159 17.44 7.52 -14.96
N ALA A 160 17.36 8.74 -15.49
CA ALA A 160 17.10 8.98 -16.91
C ALA A 160 18.21 8.40 -17.80
N VAL A 161 19.48 8.61 -17.44
CA VAL A 161 20.64 8.11 -18.18
C VAL A 161 20.68 6.59 -18.13
N SER A 162 20.55 5.98 -16.94
CA SER A 162 20.54 4.52 -16.81
C SER A 162 19.41 3.89 -17.59
N LYS A 163 18.20 4.47 -17.56
CA LYS A 163 17.07 3.94 -18.33
C LYS A 163 17.25 4.13 -19.84
N ALA A 164 17.73 5.29 -20.29
CA ALA A 164 18.04 5.52 -21.70
C ALA A 164 19.12 4.57 -22.22
N PHE A 165 20.13 4.26 -21.38
CA PHE A 165 21.15 3.28 -21.70
C PHE A 165 20.57 1.86 -21.86
N LEU A 166 19.74 1.41 -20.90
CA LEU A 166 19.03 0.13 -21.00
C LEU A 166 18.10 0.06 -22.22
N ASP A 167 17.43 1.16 -22.55
CA ASP A 167 16.57 1.24 -23.74
C ASP A 167 17.37 1.11 -25.03
N GLY A 168 18.53 1.76 -25.11
CA GLY A 168 19.46 1.59 -26.23
C GLY A 168 19.89 0.14 -26.39
N VAL A 169 20.29 -0.51 -25.29
CA VAL A 169 20.70 -1.92 -25.27
C VAL A 169 19.55 -2.86 -25.67
N ARG A 170 18.31 -2.59 -25.26
CA ARG A 170 17.14 -3.41 -25.60
C ARG A 170 16.71 -3.27 -27.07
N ASN A 171 16.87 -2.08 -27.64
CA ASN A 171 16.41 -1.80 -29.00
C ASN A 171 17.33 -2.41 -30.07
N GLU A 172 18.53 -2.87 -29.69
CA GLU A 172 19.38 -3.66 -30.57
C GLU A 172 18.77 -5.06 -30.78
N GLU A 173 18.63 -5.48 -32.05
CA GLU A 173 18.00 -6.76 -32.39
C GLU A 173 18.90 -7.98 -32.11
N SER A 174 20.21 -7.75 -31.93
CA SER A 174 21.19 -8.81 -31.67
C SER A 174 21.25 -9.18 -30.18
N ASP A 175 21.30 -10.48 -29.89
CA ASP A 175 21.61 -10.97 -28.55
C ASP A 175 22.95 -10.38 -28.04
N LEU A 176 22.97 -9.98 -26.77
CA LEU A 176 24.17 -9.41 -26.17
C LEU A 176 25.29 -10.44 -26.10
N ARG A 177 26.49 -10.07 -26.54
CA ARG A 177 27.68 -10.88 -26.34
C ARG A 177 28.06 -10.87 -24.86
N PRO A 178 28.67 -11.93 -24.30
CA PRO A 178 29.10 -11.95 -22.90
C PRO A 178 29.97 -10.76 -22.46
N THR A 179 30.79 -10.23 -23.38
CA THR A 179 31.60 -9.02 -23.16
C THR A 179 30.75 -7.75 -23.02
N GLU A 180 29.67 -7.64 -23.78
CA GLU A 180 28.73 -6.51 -23.72
C GLU A 180 27.92 -6.55 -22.44
N VAL A 181 27.58 -7.74 -21.93
CA VAL A 181 26.92 -7.88 -20.63
C VAL A 181 27.80 -7.42 -19.47
N SER A 182 29.09 -7.74 -19.54
CA SER A 182 30.05 -7.26 -18.53
C SER A 182 30.19 -5.73 -18.58
N ALA A 183 30.19 -5.15 -19.80
CA ALA A 183 30.20 -3.70 -19.98
C ALA A 183 28.88 -3.06 -19.49
N LEU A 184 27.73 -3.68 -19.72
CA LEU A 184 26.42 -3.21 -19.27
C LEU A 184 26.41 -3.00 -17.75
N ALA A 185 26.87 -4.01 -17.00
CA ALA A 185 26.96 -3.94 -15.54
C ALA A 185 27.92 -2.87 -15.03
N ALA A 186 29.00 -2.58 -15.77
CA ALA A 186 29.96 -1.54 -15.43
C ALA A 186 29.43 -0.11 -15.69
N ASN A 187 28.50 0.05 -16.64
CA ASN A 187 27.97 1.36 -17.05
C ASN A 187 26.73 1.81 -16.28
N ILE A 188 26.05 0.90 -15.56
CA ILE A 188 24.91 1.26 -14.71
C ILE A 188 25.30 1.07 -13.23
N PRO A 189 25.60 2.16 -12.52
CA PRO A 189 25.96 2.07 -11.11
C PRO A 189 24.79 1.53 -10.28
N VAL A 190 24.97 0.37 -9.64
CA VAL A 190 23.96 -0.24 -8.76
C VAL A 190 23.62 0.64 -7.53
N TYR A 191 24.50 1.59 -7.21
CA TYR A 191 24.34 2.58 -6.14
C TYR A 191 23.64 3.88 -6.58
N GLN A 192 23.17 3.98 -7.84
CA GLN A 192 22.43 5.15 -8.32
C GLN A 192 21.26 5.52 -7.39
N GLY A 193 21.08 6.82 -7.15
CA GLY A 193 20.03 7.37 -6.30
C GLY A 193 20.13 7.06 -4.81
N VAL A 194 21.03 6.16 -4.35
CA VAL A 194 21.09 5.71 -2.94
C VAL A 194 21.30 6.89 -1.99
N ARG A 195 22.19 7.83 -2.32
CA ARG A 195 22.44 9.03 -1.49
C ARG A 195 21.19 9.89 -1.34
N PHE A 196 20.47 10.13 -2.43
CA PHE A 196 19.25 10.93 -2.41
C PHE A 196 18.13 10.24 -1.64
N ILE A 197 17.96 8.93 -1.84
CA ILE A 197 16.99 8.13 -1.08
C ILE A 197 17.32 8.20 0.42
N ALA A 198 18.59 8.03 0.81
CA ALA A 198 19.01 8.17 2.21
C ALA A 198 18.72 9.57 2.77
N MET A 199 18.93 10.63 1.99
CA MET A 199 18.56 12.00 2.33
C MET A 199 17.06 12.19 2.58
N VAL A 200 16.19 11.52 1.81
CA VAL A 200 14.73 11.53 2.03
C VAL A 200 14.38 10.75 3.30
N VAL A 201 14.98 9.58 3.51
CA VAL A 201 14.78 8.75 4.71
C VAL A 201 15.17 9.50 5.99
N GLN A 202 16.31 10.20 6.00
CA GLN A 202 16.71 11.02 7.15
C GLN A 202 15.68 12.12 7.43
N ARG A 203 15.17 12.79 6.39
CA ARG A 203 14.11 13.81 6.56
C ARG A 203 12.84 13.20 7.16
N ILE A 204 12.41 12.02 6.69
CA ILE A 204 11.26 11.31 7.28
C ILE A 204 11.51 11.01 8.76
N LYS A 205 12.67 10.47 9.10
CA LYS A 205 13.03 10.10 10.49
C LYS A 205 13.02 11.29 11.46
N TYR A 206 13.41 12.47 11.01
CA TYR A 206 13.48 13.66 11.87
C TYR A 206 12.21 14.51 11.88
N ILE A 207 11.25 14.23 10.99
CA ILE A 207 9.91 14.82 11.12
C ILE A 207 9.24 14.14 12.32
N LYS A 208 9.05 14.91 13.40
CA LYS A 208 8.22 14.54 14.56
C LYS A 208 6.89 15.28 14.43
N PRO A 209 5.93 14.76 13.65
CA PRO A 209 4.83 15.59 13.20
C PRO A 209 3.82 15.80 14.33
N LYS A 210 3.67 17.05 14.78
CA LYS A 210 2.70 17.45 15.83
C LYS A 210 1.52 18.20 15.27
N THR A 211 1.66 18.72 14.06
CA THR A 211 0.63 19.50 13.35
C THR A 211 0.19 18.78 12.09
N GLU A 212 -1.02 19.05 11.63
CA GLU A 212 -1.53 18.51 10.36
C GLU A 212 -0.60 18.81 9.17
N SER A 213 0.02 19.98 9.15
CA SER A 213 0.97 20.37 8.10
C SER A 213 2.21 19.46 8.08
N GLU A 214 2.80 19.20 9.26
CA GLU A 214 3.97 18.31 9.37
C GLU A 214 3.62 16.86 9.01
N ILE A 215 2.42 16.40 9.37
CA ILE A 215 1.95 15.05 9.00
C ILE A 215 1.77 14.93 7.48
N LYS A 216 1.12 15.91 6.85
CA LYS A 216 0.99 15.95 5.39
C LYS A 216 2.36 15.95 4.72
N ARG A 217 3.30 16.75 5.23
CA ARG A 217 4.69 16.76 4.76
C ARG A 217 5.36 15.40 4.89
N MET A 218 5.17 14.71 6.01
CA MET A 218 5.70 13.36 6.23
C MET A 218 5.13 12.35 5.24
N LEU A 219 3.81 12.36 5.01
CA LEU A 219 3.14 11.50 4.03
C LEU A 219 3.61 11.77 2.61
N THR A 220 3.78 13.04 2.23
CA THR A 220 4.33 13.42 0.93
C THR A 220 5.78 12.95 0.77
N MET A 221 6.59 13.00 1.82
CA MET A 221 7.96 12.47 1.80
C MET A 221 8.01 10.93 1.71
N LEU A 222 7.08 10.23 2.37
CA LEU A 222 6.93 8.77 2.24
C LEU A 222 6.49 8.36 0.83
N GLU A 223 5.58 9.13 0.22
CA GLU A 223 5.16 8.92 -1.17
C GLU A 223 6.34 9.13 -2.14
N LEU A 224 7.09 10.23 -1.97
CA LEU A 224 8.32 10.51 -2.71
C LEU A 224 9.32 9.35 -2.61
N PHE A 225 9.60 8.92 -1.38
CA PHE A 225 10.50 7.80 -1.12
C PHE A 225 10.04 6.53 -1.85
N THR A 226 8.74 6.21 -1.73
CA THR A 226 8.12 5.03 -2.38
C THR A 226 8.32 5.06 -3.88
N ASP A 227 8.09 6.22 -4.50
CA ASP A 227 8.24 6.40 -5.95
C ASP A 227 9.68 6.26 -6.42
N LEU A 228 10.62 6.93 -5.73
CA LEU A 228 12.04 6.87 -6.08
C LEU A 228 12.58 5.45 -5.98
N CYS A 229 12.25 4.73 -4.90
CA CYS A 229 12.64 3.34 -4.73
C CYS A 229 12.01 2.46 -5.79
N SER A 230 10.74 2.69 -6.15
CA SER A 230 10.06 1.92 -7.19
C SER A 230 10.69 2.10 -8.56
N ILE A 231 11.07 3.34 -8.91
CA ILE A 231 11.77 3.63 -10.18
C ILE A 231 13.16 2.99 -10.17
N ARG A 232 13.93 3.17 -9.09
CA ARG A 232 15.27 2.59 -8.95
C ARG A 232 15.24 1.08 -9.07
N ASP A 233 14.38 0.42 -8.31
CA ASP A 233 14.30 -1.04 -8.27
C ASP A 233 13.81 -1.61 -9.60
N LEU A 234 12.94 -0.89 -10.33
CA LEU A 234 12.55 -1.30 -11.68
C LEU A 234 13.74 -1.23 -12.66
N ILE A 235 14.57 -0.19 -12.60
CA ILE A 235 15.78 -0.07 -13.42
C ILE A 235 16.77 -1.21 -13.09
N LEU A 236 16.98 -1.50 -11.81
CA LEU A 236 17.87 -2.59 -11.39
C LEU A 236 17.33 -3.98 -11.77
N LEU A 237 16.01 -4.16 -11.71
CA LEU A 237 15.35 -5.38 -12.15
C LEU A 237 15.47 -5.60 -13.67
N ASP A 238 15.40 -4.52 -14.45
CA ASP A 238 15.61 -4.55 -15.90
C ASP A 238 17.06 -4.93 -16.24
N LEU A 239 18.02 -4.29 -15.56
CA LEU A 239 19.44 -4.64 -15.65
C LEU A 239 19.69 -6.10 -15.26
N HIS A 240 19.13 -6.56 -14.14
CA HIS A 240 19.21 -7.95 -13.69
C HIS A 240 18.69 -8.90 -14.77
N GLN A 241 17.55 -8.60 -15.39
CA GLN A 241 16.97 -9.46 -16.43
C GLN A 241 17.89 -9.62 -17.63
N LEU A 242 18.46 -8.52 -18.13
CA LEU A 242 19.40 -8.59 -19.25
C LEU A 242 20.62 -9.45 -18.90
N ILE A 243 21.17 -9.31 -17.69
CA ILE A 243 22.38 -10.03 -17.26
C ILE A 243 22.09 -11.49 -16.87
N ALA A 244 20.89 -11.80 -16.38
CA ALA A 244 20.51 -13.14 -15.92
C ALA A 244 20.12 -14.10 -17.06
N THR A 245 20.10 -13.63 -18.31
CA THR A 245 19.81 -14.47 -19.48
C THR A 245 20.83 -15.62 -19.56
N PRO A 246 20.40 -16.86 -19.91
CA PRO A 246 21.32 -17.99 -20.04
C PRO A 246 22.51 -17.70 -20.95
N GLY A 247 23.72 -18.04 -20.51
CA GLY A 247 24.96 -17.78 -21.26
C GLY A 247 25.67 -16.46 -20.89
N HIS A 248 25.15 -15.72 -19.93
CA HIS A 248 25.74 -14.48 -19.42
C HIS A 248 26.37 -14.64 -18.03
N SER A 249 26.31 -13.61 -17.17
CA SER A 249 27.02 -13.53 -15.89
C SER A 249 26.08 -13.68 -14.70
N PRO A 250 25.71 -14.91 -14.29
CA PRO A 250 24.78 -15.14 -13.19
C PRO A 250 25.28 -14.56 -11.85
N ASN A 251 26.61 -14.48 -11.66
CA ASN A 251 27.19 -13.88 -10.44
C ASN A 251 26.92 -12.37 -10.37
N ILE A 252 27.00 -11.66 -11.50
CA ILE A 252 26.68 -10.22 -11.53
C ILE A 252 25.18 -10.02 -11.31
N ALA A 253 24.33 -10.83 -11.93
CA ALA A 253 22.88 -10.78 -11.69
C ALA A 253 22.56 -11.00 -10.19
N SER A 254 23.20 -11.99 -9.56
CA SER A 254 23.05 -12.23 -8.12
C SER A 254 23.51 -11.03 -7.28
N GLY A 255 24.61 -10.38 -7.65
CA GLY A 255 25.08 -9.16 -6.98
C GLY A 255 24.09 -7.99 -7.08
N ILE A 256 23.44 -7.80 -8.23
CA ILE A 256 22.39 -6.79 -8.40
C ILE A 256 21.19 -7.08 -7.49
N LYS A 257 20.76 -8.35 -7.47
CA LYS A 257 19.67 -8.81 -6.58
C LYS A 257 20.00 -8.54 -5.11
N GLU A 258 21.24 -8.82 -4.69
CA GLU A 258 21.70 -8.59 -3.33
C GLU A 258 21.69 -7.11 -2.95
N VAL A 259 22.17 -6.22 -3.84
CA VAL A 259 22.13 -4.76 -3.61
C VAL A 259 20.70 -4.25 -3.47
N THR A 260 19.75 -4.77 -4.25
CA THR A 260 18.33 -4.44 -4.09
C THR A 260 17.79 -4.94 -2.76
N SER A 261 18.15 -6.16 -2.33
CA SER A 261 17.72 -6.71 -1.03
C SER A 261 18.24 -5.87 0.15
N LEU A 262 19.55 -5.56 0.15
CA LEU A 262 20.20 -4.80 1.20
C LEU A 262 19.55 -3.42 1.41
N GLY A 263 19.23 -2.72 0.31
CA GLY A 263 18.54 -1.43 0.39
C GLY A 263 17.16 -1.56 1.05
N ARG A 264 16.39 -2.60 0.69
CA ARG A 264 15.06 -2.85 1.27
C ARG A 264 15.13 -3.14 2.76
N GLU A 265 16.09 -3.96 3.20
CA GLU A 265 16.29 -4.28 4.61
C GLU A 265 16.65 -3.06 5.46
N GLU A 266 17.47 -2.16 4.93
CA GLU A 266 17.83 -0.91 5.62
C GLU A 266 16.60 -0.01 5.82
N TYR A 267 15.80 0.16 4.76
CA TYR A 267 14.59 0.98 4.81
C TYR A 267 13.46 0.35 5.62
N GLN A 268 13.37 -0.98 5.63
CA GLN A 268 12.39 -1.71 6.42
C GLN A 268 12.45 -1.30 7.90
N ARG A 269 13.64 -1.30 8.49
CA ARG A 269 13.81 -0.94 9.92
C ARG A 269 13.36 0.49 10.22
N VAL A 270 13.61 1.43 9.30
CA VAL A 270 13.22 2.83 9.50
C VAL A 270 11.69 2.98 9.50
N PHE A 271 10.99 2.27 8.62
CA PHE A 271 9.52 2.37 8.58
C PHE A 271 8.82 1.51 9.63
N GLU A 272 9.42 0.40 10.07
CA GLU A 272 8.93 -0.33 11.24
C GLU A 272 8.97 0.55 12.50
N ASP A 273 10.02 1.37 12.66
CA ASP A 273 10.10 2.35 13.75
C ASP A 273 9.00 3.42 13.65
N LEU A 274 8.72 3.90 12.45
CA LEU A 274 7.66 4.89 12.19
C LEU A 274 6.24 4.34 12.41
N LEU A 275 6.03 3.03 12.23
CA LEU A 275 4.74 2.36 12.35
C LEU A 275 4.54 1.69 13.72
N LYS A 276 5.40 2.00 14.70
CA LYS A 276 5.24 1.54 16.07
C LYS A 276 3.86 1.90 16.59
N THR A 277 3.18 0.90 17.13
CA THR A 277 1.84 1.08 17.67
C THR A 277 1.86 1.37 19.17
N ASP A 278 3.03 1.29 19.80
CA ASP A 278 3.27 1.52 21.23
C ASP A 278 3.94 2.86 21.54
N ASP A 279 4.14 3.72 20.54
CA ASP A 279 4.70 5.06 20.69
C ASP A 279 3.63 6.13 20.42
N GLU A 280 3.22 6.85 21.48
CA GLU A 280 2.23 7.93 21.42
C GLU A 280 2.62 9.05 20.44
N GLU A 281 3.91 9.28 20.16
CA GLU A 281 4.36 10.28 19.17
C GLU A 281 3.92 9.93 17.75
N THR A 282 3.65 8.65 17.46
CA THR A 282 3.25 8.17 16.13
C THR A 282 1.74 8.16 15.91
N PHE A 283 0.93 8.17 16.98
CA PHE A 283 -0.51 7.88 16.91
C PHE A 283 -1.27 8.86 16.00
N LEU A 284 -0.88 10.12 16.06
CA LEU A 284 -1.46 11.14 15.20
C LEU A 284 -1.07 10.91 13.73
N PHE A 285 0.18 10.57 13.45
CA PHE A 285 0.59 10.17 12.10
C PHE A 285 -0.18 8.94 11.61
N LEU A 286 -0.34 7.92 12.45
CA LEU A 286 -1.09 6.70 12.11
C LEU A 286 -2.56 7.01 11.76
N SER A 287 -3.21 7.98 12.41
CA SER A 287 -4.59 8.37 12.05
C SER A 287 -4.69 9.01 10.66
N TYR A 288 -3.63 9.70 10.23
CA TYR A 288 -3.50 10.23 8.87
C TYR A 288 -2.92 9.22 7.87
N LEU A 289 -2.45 8.06 8.30
CA LEU A 289 -2.04 6.98 7.39
C LEU A 289 -3.17 5.96 7.16
N TYR A 290 -3.89 5.57 8.21
CA TYR A 290 -5.01 4.61 8.17
C TYR A 290 -6.35 5.26 7.79
N PRO A 291 -7.31 4.51 7.22
CA PRO A 291 -7.15 3.14 6.73
C PRO A 291 -6.30 3.08 5.45
N LYS A 292 -5.72 1.90 5.17
CA LYS A 292 -4.86 1.65 3.99
C LYS A 292 -5.53 2.05 2.68
N GLU A 293 -6.84 1.86 2.58
CA GLU A 293 -7.61 2.02 1.34
C GLU A 293 -8.14 3.43 1.10
N LYS A 294 -7.97 4.38 2.04
CA LYS A 294 -8.68 5.67 2.03
C LYS A 294 -8.46 6.53 0.81
N ASN A 295 -7.25 6.54 0.31
CA ASN A 295 -6.83 7.34 -0.83
C ASN A 295 -5.67 6.63 -1.53
N GLU A 296 -5.27 7.15 -2.68
CA GLU A 296 -4.20 6.57 -3.49
C GLU A 296 -2.85 6.58 -2.77
N GLN A 297 -2.54 7.66 -2.05
CA GLN A 297 -1.27 7.82 -1.32
C GLN A 297 -1.10 6.73 -0.26
N SER A 298 -2.09 6.50 0.62
CA SER A 298 -2.04 5.42 1.62
C SER A 298 -1.91 4.05 0.95
N ARG A 299 -2.72 3.76 -0.07
CA ARG A 299 -2.65 2.46 -0.76
C ARG A 299 -1.27 2.18 -1.33
N LYS A 300 -0.66 3.20 -1.93
CA LYS A 300 0.67 3.14 -2.52
C LYS A 300 1.76 2.92 -1.47
N ILE A 301 1.74 3.69 -0.38
CA ILE A 301 2.68 3.55 0.75
C ILE A 301 2.58 2.13 1.34
N PHE A 302 1.38 1.64 1.66
CA PHE A 302 1.23 0.30 2.21
C PHE A 302 1.59 -0.81 1.21
N LYS A 303 1.33 -0.61 -0.08
CA LYS A 303 1.76 -1.56 -1.13
C LYS A 303 3.28 -1.63 -1.22
N PHE A 304 3.98 -0.52 -1.01
CA PHE A 304 5.43 -0.51 -0.90
C PHE A 304 5.90 -1.17 0.40
N PHE A 305 5.25 -0.92 1.55
CA PHE A 305 5.53 -1.64 2.79
C PHE A 305 5.38 -3.15 2.65
N ASP A 306 4.36 -3.62 1.92
CA ASP A 306 4.20 -5.05 1.59
C ASP A 306 5.37 -5.57 0.73
N LEU A 307 5.85 -4.78 -0.25
CA LEU A 307 6.98 -5.14 -1.11
C LEU A 307 8.30 -5.29 -0.36
N ILE A 308 8.54 -4.43 0.63
CA ILE A 308 9.76 -4.43 1.46
C ILE A 308 9.57 -5.11 2.82
N GLU A 309 8.47 -5.85 2.97
CA GLU A 309 8.15 -6.69 4.14
C GLU A 309 8.12 -5.92 5.49
N VAL A 310 7.81 -4.62 5.47
CA VAL A 310 7.61 -3.82 6.70
C VAL A 310 6.43 -4.37 7.47
N LYS A 311 6.66 -4.72 8.74
CA LYS A 311 5.59 -5.16 9.64
C LYS A 311 4.77 -3.95 10.09
N TYR A 312 3.46 -4.02 9.86
CA TYR A 312 2.49 -3.06 10.37
C TYR A 312 1.26 -3.78 10.93
N ASP A 313 0.52 -3.09 11.79
CA ASP A 313 -0.62 -3.69 12.45
C ASP A 313 -1.88 -3.68 11.58
N ASP A 314 -2.21 -4.85 11.02
CA ASP A 314 -3.39 -5.04 10.18
C ASP A 314 -4.45 -5.91 10.87
N ARG A 315 -4.59 -5.78 12.19
CA ARG A 315 -5.52 -6.60 13.00
C ARG A 315 -7.00 -6.46 12.61
N PHE A 316 -7.35 -5.44 11.84
CA PHE A 316 -8.71 -5.27 11.30
C PHE A 316 -8.99 -6.12 10.04
N LYS A 317 -8.06 -7.01 9.65
CA LYS A 317 -8.32 -8.12 8.72
C LYS A 317 -9.25 -9.20 9.27
N LEU A 318 -9.57 -9.17 10.56
CA LEU A 318 -10.47 -10.15 11.18
C LEU A 318 -11.88 -10.02 10.61
N ASP A 319 -12.54 -11.16 10.42
CA ASP A 319 -13.94 -11.21 10.07
C ASP A 319 -14.77 -10.56 11.19
N LEU A 320 -15.29 -9.35 10.92
CA LEU A 320 -16.20 -8.65 11.82
C LEU A 320 -17.65 -9.12 11.63
N SER A 321 -17.87 -10.29 11.03
CA SER A 321 -19.18 -10.91 10.98
C SER A 321 -19.70 -11.11 12.40
N GLY A 322 -20.98 -10.76 12.59
CA GLY A 322 -21.65 -10.82 13.89
C GLY A 322 -21.59 -9.53 14.69
N GLY A 323 -22.28 -9.56 15.83
CA GLY A 323 -22.34 -8.46 16.77
C GLY A 323 -20.97 -8.16 17.34
N GLN A 324 -20.59 -6.88 17.38
CA GLN A 324 -19.37 -6.38 18.00
C GLN A 324 -19.71 -5.59 19.27
N ALA A 325 -18.82 -5.62 20.26
CA ALA A 325 -18.87 -4.79 21.45
C ALA A 325 -17.68 -3.83 21.44
N LEU A 326 -17.95 -2.53 21.56
CA LEU A 326 -16.93 -1.49 21.70
C LEU A 326 -16.87 -1.06 23.17
N SER A 327 -15.70 -1.20 23.80
CA SER A 327 -15.44 -0.77 25.19
C SER A 327 -14.14 0.05 25.25
N THR A 328 -13.85 0.70 26.37
CA THR A 328 -12.52 1.30 26.59
C THR A 328 -11.59 0.30 27.29
N LEU A 329 -10.28 0.45 27.10
CA LEU A 329 -9.29 -0.33 27.87
C LEU A 329 -9.43 -0.12 29.38
N GLN A 330 -9.84 1.08 29.81
CA GLN A 330 -10.00 1.42 31.22
C GLN A 330 -11.24 0.76 31.84
N TRP A 331 -12.32 0.60 31.08
CA TRP A 331 -13.58 0.02 31.53
C TRP A 331 -14.04 -1.10 30.59
N PRO A 332 -13.38 -2.27 30.62
CA PRO A 332 -13.62 -3.35 29.66
C PRO A 332 -15.02 -3.98 29.76
N ASN A 333 -15.73 -3.74 30.87
CA ASN A 333 -17.09 -4.21 31.09
C ASN A 333 -18.16 -3.17 30.68
N TYR A 334 -17.77 -1.97 30.24
CA TYR A 334 -18.69 -0.92 29.82
C TYR A 334 -18.67 -0.81 28.30
N TYR A 335 -19.82 -1.02 27.68
CA TYR A 335 -19.95 -1.12 26.24
C TYR A 335 -20.80 0.01 25.67
N LEU A 336 -20.51 0.44 24.44
CA LEU A 336 -21.39 1.34 23.71
C LEU A 336 -22.72 0.63 23.41
N CYS A 337 -23.79 1.03 24.10
CA CYS A 337 -25.08 0.38 23.92
C CYS A 337 -25.79 0.88 22.65
N PRO A 338 -26.54 0.03 21.94
CA PRO A 338 -27.32 0.41 20.75
C PRO A 338 -28.28 1.59 20.91
N HIS A 339 -28.76 1.84 22.12
CA HIS A 339 -29.80 2.83 22.38
C HIS A 339 -29.26 4.11 23.03
N ASN A 340 -27.95 4.18 23.27
CA ASN A 340 -27.33 5.23 24.08
C ASN A 340 -26.06 5.79 23.41
N ASP A 341 -25.82 7.08 23.60
CA ASP A 341 -24.62 7.78 23.11
C ASP A 341 -23.42 7.66 24.09
N TYR A 342 -23.51 6.73 25.05
CA TYR A 342 -22.56 6.55 26.15
C TYR A 342 -22.26 5.05 26.40
N LEU A 343 -21.17 4.77 27.13
CA LEU A 343 -20.82 3.42 27.55
C LEU A 343 -21.60 3.02 28.81
N ALA A 344 -22.13 1.79 28.87
CA ALA A 344 -22.78 1.28 30.08
C ALA A 344 -22.42 -0.19 30.34
N ASN A 345 -22.39 -0.57 31.61
CA ASN A 345 -22.15 -1.96 32.04
C ASN A 345 -23.36 -2.88 31.77
N ASN A 346 -24.55 -2.29 31.70
CA ASN A 346 -25.84 -2.97 31.68
C ASN A 346 -26.55 -2.82 30.34
N CYS A 347 -25.85 -2.99 29.21
CA CYS A 347 -26.52 -3.13 27.91
C CYS A 347 -27.29 -4.47 27.89
N HIS A 348 -28.43 -4.53 28.60
CA HIS A 348 -29.12 -5.76 28.98
C HIS A 348 -29.63 -6.60 27.79
N ASP A 349 -29.57 -6.08 26.58
CA ASP A 349 -29.84 -6.84 25.36
C ASP A 349 -28.58 -6.96 24.49
N LEU A 350 -27.57 -7.68 25.00
CA LEU A 350 -26.35 -8.02 24.25
C LEU A 350 -26.62 -8.86 22.98
N ARG A 351 -27.86 -9.28 22.73
CA ARG A 351 -28.27 -9.86 21.43
C ARG A 351 -28.28 -8.81 20.32
N VAL A 352 -28.23 -7.53 20.69
CA VAL A 352 -28.16 -6.39 19.79
C VAL A 352 -26.75 -5.79 19.88
N GLY A 353 -25.78 -6.44 19.22
CA GLY A 353 -24.42 -5.89 19.14
C GLY A 353 -24.35 -4.62 18.26
N LEU A 354 -23.14 -4.09 18.10
CA LEU A 354 -22.83 -3.13 17.03
C LEU A 354 -22.46 -3.90 15.76
N LYS A 355 -22.90 -3.44 14.61
CA LYS A 355 -22.47 -3.91 13.29
C LYS A 355 -21.43 -2.94 12.75
N LEU A 356 -20.22 -3.43 12.50
CA LEU A 356 -19.16 -2.67 11.84
C LEU A 356 -19.19 -2.99 10.35
N GLU A 357 -19.59 -2.03 9.52
CA GLU A 357 -19.62 -2.22 8.06
C GLU A 357 -18.42 -1.50 7.43
N LYS A 358 -17.46 -2.28 6.90
CA LYS A 358 -16.32 -1.74 6.13
C LYS A 358 -16.82 -1.17 4.80
N LEU A 359 -16.41 0.05 4.49
CA LEU A 359 -16.65 0.73 3.22
C LEU A 359 -15.52 0.42 2.22
N SER A 360 -15.75 0.74 0.95
CA SER A 360 -14.75 0.52 -0.11
C SER A 360 -13.47 1.34 0.05
N ASP A 361 -13.53 2.45 0.78
CA ASP A 361 -12.38 3.29 1.14
C ASP A 361 -11.72 2.86 2.46
N GLY A 362 -12.13 1.72 3.03
CA GLY A 362 -11.54 1.13 4.23
C GLY A 362 -12.04 1.72 5.55
N PHE A 363 -12.81 2.81 5.53
CA PHE A 363 -13.48 3.33 6.72
C PHE A 363 -14.63 2.42 7.12
N TYR A 364 -15.14 2.59 8.34
CA TYR A 364 -16.24 1.81 8.87
C TYR A 364 -17.42 2.70 9.20
N THR A 365 -18.63 2.18 9.01
CA THR A 365 -19.79 2.70 9.72
C THR A 365 -20.09 1.81 10.91
N ILE A 366 -20.46 2.42 12.03
CA ILE A 366 -20.89 1.69 13.23
C ILE A 366 -22.41 1.80 13.29
N LYS A 367 -23.09 0.67 13.15
CA LYS A 367 -24.55 0.60 13.22
C LYS A 367 -24.99 -0.25 14.39
N THR A 368 -26.21 -0.11 14.83
CA THR A 368 -26.81 -1.05 15.77
C THR A 368 -27.32 -2.28 15.01
N TYR A 369 -27.24 -3.46 15.63
CA TYR A 369 -28.04 -4.60 15.16
C TYR A 369 -29.54 -4.33 15.38
N GLY A 370 -30.41 -5.05 14.68
CA GLY A 370 -31.87 -4.96 14.84
C GLY A 370 -32.63 -4.66 13.56
N ARG A 371 -33.96 -4.55 13.67
CA ARG A 371 -34.85 -4.28 12.53
C ARG A 371 -34.72 -2.85 12.00
N ASP A 372 -34.50 -1.89 12.89
CA ASP A 372 -34.29 -0.47 12.58
C ASP A 372 -32.89 -0.03 13.02
N PRO A 373 -31.84 -0.33 12.22
CA PRO A 373 -30.47 -0.02 12.60
C PRO A 373 -30.26 1.50 12.70
N ARG A 374 -29.74 1.94 13.84
CA ARG A 374 -29.28 3.33 14.04
C ARG A 374 -27.80 3.43 13.70
N THR A 375 -27.39 4.56 13.14
CA THR A 375 -26.00 4.82 12.76
C THR A 375 -25.35 5.74 13.78
N CYS A 376 -24.14 5.37 14.16
CA CYS A 376 -23.25 6.19 14.97
C CYS A 376 -22.62 7.28 14.09
N TYR A 377 -22.63 8.53 14.54
CA TYR A 377 -22.00 9.65 13.84
C TYR A 377 -21.43 10.68 14.81
N TRP A 378 -20.58 11.57 14.31
CA TRP A 378 -19.95 12.62 15.10
C TRP A 378 -20.74 13.92 14.98
N THR A 379 -20.98 14.57 16.11
CA THR A 379 -21.22 16.02 16.16
C THR A 379 -19.88 16.72 16.39
N ASP A 380 -19.88 18.05 16.50
CA ASP A 380 -18.66 18.79 16.80
C ASP A 380 -18.11 18.46 18.22
N ASP A 381 -18.98 18.02 19.14
CA ASP A 381 -18.63 17.82 20.56
C ASP A 381 -18.75 16.36 21.05
N TYR A 382 -19.64 15.56 20.47
CA TYR A 382 -19.94 14.19 20.92
C TYR A 382 -20.31 13.24 19.78
N VAL A 383 -20.14 11.93 20.02
CA VAL A 383 -20.68 10.86 19.18
C VAL A 383 -22.16 10.66 19.51
N LYS A 384 -22.99 10.48 18.49
CA LYS A 384 -24.44 10.24 18.60
C LYS A 384 -24.86 9.03 17.79
N ILE A 385 -25.83 8.27 18.29
CA ILE A 385 -26.48 7.15 17.62
C ILE A 385 -27.90 7.59 17.22
N SER A 386 -28.15 7.73 15.91
CA SER A 386 -29.45 8.18 15.39
C SER A 386 -29.91 7.36 14.18
N SER A 387 -31.20 7.42 13.87
CA SER A 387 -31.76 6.90 12.62
C SER A 387 -31.49 7.80 11.40
N THR A 388 -31.03 9.04 11.62
CA THR A 388 -30.75 10.02 10.56
C THR A 388 -29.31 9.92 10.06
N SER A 389 -29.12 9.79 8.75
CA SER A 389 -27.78 9.74 8.17
C SER A 389 -27.10 11.12 8.14
N ASN A 390 -25.80 11.17 8.43
CA ASN A 390 -24.99 12.39 8.41
C ASN A 390 -23.71 12.30 7.53
N GLY A 391 -23.68 11.39 6.56
CA GLY A 391 -22.66 11.35 5.52
C GLY A 391 -21.23 11.05 6.02
N GLU A 392 -20.29 11.97 5.81
CA GLU A 392 -18.88 11.78 6.21
C GLU A 392 -18.70 11.71 7.74
N LEU A 393 -19.65 12.22 8.51
CA LEU A 393 -19.65 12.12 9.97
C LEU A 393 -19.98 10.72 10.47
N GLU A 394 -20.33 9.76 9.61
CA GLU A 394 -20.63 8.36 9.98
C GLU A 394 -19.46 7.41 9.75
N LYS A 395 -18.32 7.95 9.30
CA LYS A 395 -17.21 7.17 8.77
C LYS A 395 -16.02 7.23 9.72
N PHE A 396 -15.69 6.08 10.26
CA PHE A 396 -14.71 5.90 11.32
C PHE A 396 -13.47 5.16 10.81
N SER A 397 -12.30 5.59 11.28
CA SER A 397 -11.05 4.87 11.17
C SER A 397 -10.69 4.29 12.53
N PHE A 398 -10.41 2.99 12.57
CA PHE A 398 -9.88 2.32 13.75
C PHE A 398 -8.36 2.27 13.63
N VAL A 399 -7.70 3.21 14.29
CA VAL A 399 -6.24 3.33 14.23
C VAL A 399 -5.64 2.35 15.25
N PRO A 400 -4.90 1.33 14.80
CA PRO A 400 -4.36 0.31 15.69
C PRO A 400 -3.26 0.91 16.58
N VAL A 401 -3.38 0.68 17.89
CA VAL A 401 -2.40 1.09 18.90
C VAL A 401 -2.17 -0.04 19.91
N GLN A 402 -1.12 0.12 20.70
CA GLN A 402 -0.75 -0.69 21.85
C GLN A 402 -0.49 0.23 23.02
N VAL A 403 -1.15 -0.02 24.14
CA VAL A 403 -1.04 0.80 25.34
C VAL A 403 -0.73 -0.12 26.50
N LYS A 404 0.45 0.05 27.11
CA LYS A 404 0.95 -0.82 28.20
C LYS A 404 0.92 -2.32 27.82
N GLY A 405 1.29 -2.63 26.57
CA GLY A 405 1.29 -4.00 26.02
C GLY A 405 -0.09 -4.55 25.63
N GLN A 406 -1.17 -3.77 25.80
CA GLN A 406 -2.53 -4.17 25.42
C GLN A 406 -2.91 -3.59 24.07
N LYS A 407 -3.49 -4.44 23.21
CA LYS A 407 -4.00 -4.08 21.90
C LYS A 407 -5.26 -3.21 22.03
N ALA A 408 -5.22 -2.01 21.46
CA ALA A 408 -6.36 -1.09 21.42
C ALA A 408 -6.50 -0.40 20.05
N TYR A 409 -7.53 0.42 19.95
CA TYR A 409 -7.79 1.33 18.83
C TYR A 409 -8.01 2.75 19.34
N LEU A 410 -7.50 3.71 18.59
CA LEU A 410 -8.06 5.05 18.59
C LEU A 410 -9.17 5.09 17.55
N LEU A 411 -10.28 5.72 17.91
CA LEU A 411 -11.40 5.91 17.00
C LEU A 411 -11.32 7.32 16.43
N SER A 412 -11.05 7.45 15.13
CA SER A 412 -10.89 8.71 14.41
C SER A 412 -11.92 8.85 13.30
N THR A 413 -12.15 10.06 12.79
CA THR A 413 -13.14 10.32 11.73
C THR A 413 -12.49 10.45 10.37
N LYS A 414 -13.26 10.19 9.31
CA LYS A 414 -12.82 10.50 7.95
C LYS A 414 -12.62 12.00 7.71
N LYS A 415 -13.52 12.84 8.25
CA LYS A 415 -13.51 14.29 8.04
C LYS A 415 -12.35 14.99 8.78
N TRP A 416 -12.04 14.51 9.97
CA TRP A 416 -11.05 15.07 10.89
C TRP A 416 -10.21 13.95 11.51
N PRO A 417 -9.10 13.57 10.87
CA PRO A 417 -8.25 12.48 11.35
C PRO A 417 -7.58 12.75 12.71
N HIS A 418 -7.44 14.02 13.10
CA HIS A 418 -6.89 14.46 14.39
C HIS A 418 -7.93 14.54 15.52
N ASN A 419 -9.21 14.28 15.24
CA ASN A 419 -10.26 14.22 16.24
C ASN A 419 -10.51 12.77 16.62
N PHE A 420 -10.47 12.49 17.92
CA PHE A 420 -10.66 11.15 18.46
C PHE A 420 -11.85 11.08 19.40
N ALA A 421 -12.42 9.89 19.54
CA ALA A 421 -13.52 9.65 20.47
C ALA A 421 -12.95 9.43 21.86
N TYR A 422 -13.67 9.88 22.87
CA TYR A 422 -13.28 9.82 24.26
C TYR A 422 -14.48 9.50 25.13
N SER A 423 -14.39 8.46 25.93
CA SER A 423 -15.30 8.30 27.07
C SER A 423 -14.90 9.26 28.18
N GLN A 424 -15.88 9.89 28.85
CA GLN A 424 -15.60 10.78 29.97
C GLN A 424 -14.81 10.05 31.07
N LYS A 425 -14.21 10.81 32.00
CA LYS A 425 -13.50 10.26 33.17
C LYS A 425 -14.34 9.28 34.02
N THR A 426 -15.66 9.32 33.90
CA THR A 426 -16.58 8.36 34.52
C THR A 426 -17.03 7.32 33.50
N ALA A 427 -17.18 6.06 33.94
CA ALA A 427 -17.49 4.94 33.06
C ALA A 427 -18.85 5.05 32.32
N ASN A 428 -19.76 5.91 32.80
CA ASN A 428 -21.12 6.12 32.27
C ASN A 428 -21.30 7.43 31.47
N GLY A 429 -20.23 7.94 30.85
CA GLY A 429 -20.26 9.22 30.15
C GLY A 429 -20.47 9.11 28.64
N LEU A 430 -21.03 10.19 28.07
CA LEU A 430 -21.10 10.39 26.61
C LEU A 430 -19.72 10.20 25.98
N LEU A 431 -19.70 9.65 24.77
CA LEU A 431 -18.49 9.67 23.96
C LEU A 431 -18.29 11.09 23.42
N SER A 432 -17.40 11.85 24.05
CA SER A 432 -16.97 13.19 23.61
C SER A 432 -15.94 13.12 22.49
N ILE A 433 -15.81 14.20 21.74
CA ILE A 433 -14.80 14.37 20.69
C ILE A 433 -13.77 15.37 21.19
N LEU A 434 -12.50 14.98 21.22
CA LEU A 434 -11.41 15.91 21.50
C LEU A 434 -10.42 15.93 20.35
N LYS A 435 -9.81 17.10 20.17
CA LYS A 435 -8.63 17.27 19.34
C LYS A 435 -7.44 16.63 20.07
N ASP A 436 -6.55 16.03 19.30
CA ASP A 436 -5.33 15.36 19.75
C ASP A 436 -5.54 13.99 20.40
N VAL A 437 -4.43 13.26 20.47
CA VAL A 437 -4.33 11.87 20.93
C VAL A 437 -4.52 11.78 22.46
N PRO A 438 -5.12 10.69 23.00
CA PRO A 438 -5.30 10.55 24.44
C PRO A 438 -3.95 10.54 25.15
N SER A 439 -3.82 11.40 26.17
CA SER A 439 -2.52 11.66 26.80
C SER A 439 -1.97 10.48 27.60
N LYS A 440 -2.82 9.76 28.37
CA LYS A 440 -2.45 8.56 29.16
C LYS A 440 -3.67 7.71 29.51
N LEU A 441 -3.50 6.38 29.54
CA LEU A 441 -4.51 5.46 30.11
C LEU A 441 -4.72 5.74 31.61
N GLY A 442 -5.99 5.90 32.02
CA GLY A 442 -6.41 6.10 33.42
C GLY A 442 -6.42 7.55 33.90
N TYR A 443 -6.02 8.51 33.06
CA TYR A 443 -6.11 9.94 33.38
C TYR A 443 -7.10 10.64 32.46
N GLY A 444 -7.99 11.46 33.05
CA GLY A 444 -8.98 12.23 32.29
C GLY A 444 -9.93 11.34 31.48
N ASN A 445 -10.32 11.84 30.31
CA ASN A 445 -11.16 11.11 29.38
C ASN A 445 -10.37 9.97 28.71
N GLN A 446 -11.02 8.83 28.44
CA GLN A 446 -10.40 7.62 27.93
C GLN A 446 -10.69 7.43 26.44
N GLY A 447 -9.66 7.49 25.60
CA GLY A 447 -9.79 7.36 24.13
C GLY A 447 -9.22 6.07 23.53
N PHE A 448 -8.80 5.11 24.36
CA PHE A 448 -8.32 3.81 23.90
C PHE A 448 -9.41 2.76 23.98
N PHE A 449 -9.83 2.23 22.84
CA PHE A 449 -10.95 1.31 22.72
C PHE A 449 -10.51 -0.11 22.39
N THR A 450 -11.33 -1.09 22.79
CA THR A 450 -11.22 -2.48 22.33
C THR A 450 -12.51 -2.89 21.63
N ILE A 451 -12.37 -3.83 20.70
CA ILE A 451 -13.50 -4.44 20.00
C ILE A 451 -13.46 -5.93 20.33
N SER A 452 -14.61 -6.48 20.69
CA SER A 452 -14.78 -7.91 20.89
C SER A 452 -15.99 -8.41 20.09
N THR A 453 -15.87 -9.58 19.50
CA THR A 453 -16.99 -10.22 18.80
C THR A 453 -17.84 -10.96 19.82
N TYR A 454 -19.16 -10.74 19.77
CA TYR A 454 -20.12 -11.51 20.53
C TYR A 454 -20.16 -12.94 19.98
N SER A 455 -19.43 -13.84 20.63
CA SER A 455 -19.70 -15.28 20.51
C SER A 455 -21.04 -15.55 21.20
N ASN A 456 -22.02 -16.04 20.45
CA ASN A 456 -23.36 -16.35 20.94
C ASN A 456 -23.28 -17.09 22.30
N PRO A 457 -23.82 -16.53 23.40
CA PRO A 457 -23.69 -17.13 24.73
C PRO A 457 -24.29 -18.54 24.83
N LYS A 458 -25.05 -19.01 23.83
CA LYS A 458 -25.51 -20.40 23.75
C LYS A 458 -24.37 -21.44 23.71
N ASN A 459 -23.13 -21.06 23.42
CA ASN A 459 -21.99 -22.00 23.40
C ASN A 459 -21.08 -21.94 24.64
N ARG A 460 -21.46 -21.24 25.73
CA ARG A 460 -20.67 -21.22 26.98
C ARG A 460 -21.10 -22.25 28.03
N HIS A 461 -22.01 -23.17 27.69
CA HIS A 461 -22.47 -24.27 28.55
C HIS A 461 -22.60 -25.62 27.83
N ALA A 462 -21.72 -25.89 26.85
CA ALA A 462 -21.53 -27.23 26.29
C ALA A 462 -20.22 -27.83 26.80
#